data_AF-A0A3N5J9M8-F1
#
_entry.id   AF-A0A3N5J9M8-F1
#
_cell.length_a   1.000
_cell.length_b   1.000
_cell.length_c   1.000
_cell.angle_alpha   90.00
_cell.angle_beta   90.00
_cell.angle_gamma   90.00
#
_symmetry.space_group_name_H-M   'P 1'
#
loop_
_entity.id
_entity.type
_entity.pdbx_description
1 polymer ?
#
loop_
_entity_poly.entity_id
_entity_poly.type
_entity_poly.pdbx_seq_one_letter_code
_entity_poly.pdbx_strand_id
1 'polypeptide(L)'
;MNAAAKRWLFWTPRIICMLFAAFISLFAFDVFDGSHGFWEMILGFLIHLLPTTFLVVLILIVSWRREWIGGLLFNFLAVFFIVMSWGKLPWYGFAAMSGPLFIVGILFLLNWRYRAELRAR
;
A
#
# COMPACT_ATOMS: atom_id res chain seq x y z
N MET A 1 19.63 -14.51 -12.50
CA MET A 1 19.07 -14.70 -11.14
C MET A 1 18.67 -16.17 -10.95
N ASN A 2 19.01 -16.78 -9.81
CA ASN A 2 18.50 -18.12 -9.48
C ASN A 2 16.97 -18.09 -9.27
N ALA A 3 16.31 -19.24 -9.45
CA ALA A 3 14.85 -19.36 -9.41
C ALA A 3 14.23 -18.81 -8.10
N ALA A 4 14.90 -19.00 -6.97
CA ALA A 4 14.47 -18.46 -5.69
C ALA A 4 14.41 -16.92 -5.70
N ALA A 5 15.48 -16.26 -6.17
CA ALA A 5 15.53 -14.79 -6.23
C ALA A 5 14.44 -14.22 -7.16
N LYS A 6 14.15 -14.89 -8.28
CA LYS A 6 13.04 -14.53 -9.18
C LYS A 6 11.68 -14.58 -8.44
N ARG A 7 11.45 -15.65 -7.68
CA ARG A 7 10.22 -15.84 -6.90
C ARG A 7 10.08 -14.80 -5.78
N TRP A 8 11.14 -14.50 -5.06
CA TRP A 8 11.14 -13.47 -4.02
C TRP A 8 10.84 -12.09 -4.59
N LEU A 9 11.53 -11.67 -5.66
CA LEU A 9 11.30 -10.36 -6.28
C LEU A 9 9.85 -10.17 -6.75
N PHE A 10 9.20 -11.27 -7.17
CA PHE A 10 7.78 -11.24 -7.51
C PHE A 10 6.88 -11.16 -6.26
N TRP A 11 7.06 -12.02 -5.25
CA TRP A 11 6.11 -12.07 -4.12
C TRP A 11 6.30 -10.97 -3.08
N THR A 12 7.52 -10.52 -2.83
CA THR A 12 7.84 -9.50 -1.82
C THR A 12 7.00 -8.22 -1.94
N PRO A 13 6.92 -7.52 -3.08
CA PRO A 13 6.10 -6.30 -3.20
C PRO A 13 4.62 -6.54 -2.88
N ARG A 14 4.08 -7.71 -3.24
CA ARG A 14 2.68 -8.06 -3.04
C ARG A 14 2.39 -8.36 -1.58
N ILE A 15 3.25 -9.13 -0.92
CA ILE A 15 3.14 -9.41 0.51
C ILE A 15 3.23 -8.12 1.32
N ILE A 16 4.22 -7.26 1.04
CA ILE A 16 4.37 -5.99 1.75
C ILE A 16 3.14 -5.10 1.51
N CYS A 17 2.60 -5.06 0.29
CA CYS A 17 1.38 -4.30 0.00
C CYS A 17 0.16 -4.81 0.77
N MET A 18 -0.01 -6.14 0.88
CA MET A 18 -1.10 -6.74 1.68
C MET A 18 -0.95 -6.44 3.18
N LEU A 19 0.28 -6.55 3.69
CA LEU A 19 0.59 -6.19 5.09
C LEU A 19 0.34 -4.70 5.34
N PHE A 20 0.70 -3.84 4.40
CA PHE A 20 0.48 -2.40 4.51
C PHE A 20 -1.00 -2.05 4.48
N ALA A 21 -1.79 -2.69 3.60
CA ALA A 21 -3.24 -2.54 3.61
C ALA A 21 -3.84 -2.97 4.96
N ALA A 22 -3.42 -4.12 5.50
CA ALA A 22 -3.86 -4.58 6.82
C ALA A 22 -3.44 -3.63 7.95
N PHE A 23 -2.24 -3.05 7.88
CA PHE A 23 -1.78 -2.05 8.84
C PHE A 23 -2.63 -0.77 8.81
N ILE A 24 -2.94 -0.24 7.62
CA ILE A 24 -3.82 0.93 7.50
C ILE A 24 -5.22 0.64 8.05
N SER A 25 -5.73 -0.58 7.82
CA SER A 25 -7.04 -0.99 8.35
C SER A 25 -7.14 -0.89 9.87
N LEU A 26 -6.03 -0.97 10.60
CA LEU A 26 -6.02 -0.81 12.06
C LEU A 26 -6.44 0.60 12.49
N PHE A 27 -6.17 1.63 11.68
CA PHE A 27 -6.55 3.00 12.02
C PHE A 27 -8.06 3.23 11.98
N ALA A 28 -8.82 2.44 11.20
CA ALA A 28 -10.27 2.54 11.13
C ALA A 28 -10.97 2.03 12.41
N PHE A 29 -10.25 1.32 13.29
CA PHE A 29 -10.80 0.87 14.57
C PHE A 29 -10.94 2.00 15.60
N ASP A 30 -10.45 3.20 15.32
CA ASP A 30 -10.59 4.37 16.19
C ASP A 30 -12.06 4.76 16.46
N VAL A 31 -12.98 4.40 15.58
CA VAL A 31 -14.43 4.60 15.75
C VAL A 31 -15.04 3.79 16.90
N PHE A 32 -14.37 2.75 17.39
CA PHE A 32 -14.83 1.93 18.52
C PHE A 32 -14.43 2.54 19.87
N ASP A 33 -14.75 3.82 20.07
CA ASP A 33 -14.45 4.58 21.29
C ASP A 33 -15.61 4.58 22.31
N GLY A 34 -16.74 3.97 21.95
CA GLY A 34 -17.94 3.86 22.79
C GLY A 34 -18.84 5.09 22.77
N SER A 35 -18.57 6.11 21.95
CA SER A 35 -19.35 7.35 21.91
C SER A 35 -20.59 7.28 21.00
N HIS A 36 -20.71 6.25 20.17
CA HIS A 36 -21.78 6.09 19.17
C HIS A 36 -22.61 4.82 19.39
N GLY A 37 -23.75 4.67 18.72
CA GLY A 37 -24.52 3.41 18.73
C GLY A 37 -23.80 2.27 17.99
N PHE A 38 -24.15 1.01 18.28
CA PHE A 38 -23.52 -0.16 17.64
C PHE A 38 -23.51 -0.12 16.10
N TRP A 39 -24.64 0.27 15.50
CA TRP A 39 -24.77 0.40 14.04
C TRP A 39 -23.98 1.60 13.47
N GLU A 40 -23.89 2.68 14.23
CA GLU A 40 -23.12 3.88 13.84
C GLU A 40 -21.62 3.58 13.85
N MET A 41 -21.13 2.82 14.84
CA MET A 41 -19.73 2.35 14.87
C MET A 41 -19.41 1.45 13.67
N ILE A 42 -20.29 0.50 13.32
CA ILE A 42 -20.08 -0.36 12.15
C ILE A 42 -20.03 0.46 10.85
N LEU A 43 -20.95 1.41 10.68
CA LEU A 43 -20.97 2.28 9.51
C LEU A 43 -19.71 3.17 9.46
N GLY A 44 -19.34 3.78 10.57
CA GLY A 44 -18.14 4.61 10.67
C GLY A 44 -16.87 3.81 10.38
N PHE A 45 -16.77 2.57 10.87
CA PHE A 45 -15.68 1.65 10.56
C PHE A 45 -15.59 1.38 9.06
N LEU A 46 -16.70 1.03 8.41
CA LEU A 46 -16.73 0.77 6.98
C LEU A 46 -16.37 2.02 6.17
N ILE A 47 -16.86 3.20 6.56
CA ILE A 47 -16.56 4.47 5.90
C ILE A 47 -15.08 4.87 6.05
N HIS A 48 -14.44 4.59 7.18
CA HIS A 48 -13.01 4.85 7.38
C HIS A 48 -12.13 3.81 6.66
N LEU A 49 -12.58 2.56 6.61
CA LEU A 49 -11.82 1.45 6.03
C LEU A 49 -11.83 1.48 4.51
N LEU A 50 -12.97 1.81 3.90
CA LEU A 50 -13.19 1.69 2.45
C LEU A 50 -12.24 2.58 1.63
N PRO A 51 -12.11 3.90 1.84
CA PRO A 51 -11.42 4.78 0.89
C PRO A 51 -9.94 4.44 0.74
N THR A 52 -9.24 4.21 1.86
CA THR A 52 -7.79 4.02 1.90
C THR A 52 -7.39 2.57 1.59
N THR A 53 -8.02 1.60 2.25
CA THR A 53 -7.69 0.18 2.06
C THR A 53 -8.08 -0.29 0.67
N PHE A 54 -9.26 0.10 0.18
CA PHE A 54 -9.72 -0.28 -1.15
C PHE A 54 -8.84 0.31 -2.25
N LEU A 55 -8.36 1.55 -2.10
CA LEU A 55 -7.47 2.17 -3.07
C LEU A 55 -6.13 1.43 -3.17
N VAL A 56 -5.53 1.06 -2.04
CA VAL A 56 -4.30 0.25 -2.00
C VAL A 56 -4.51 -1.12 -2.65
N VAL A 57 -5.61 -1.80 -2.33
CA VAL A 57 -5.96 -3.11 -2.91
C VAL A 57 -6.25 -3.01 -4.41
N LEU A 58 -6.93 -1.96 -4.86
CA LEU A 58 -7.22 -1.73 -6.28
C LEU A 58 -5.93 -1.53 -7.07
N ILE A 59 -5.00 -0.71 -6.57
CA ILE A 59 -3.68 -0.53 -7.18
C ILE A 59 -2.94 -1.87 -7.22
N LEU A 60 -3.01 -2.67 -6.15
CA LEU A 60 -2.41 -4.01 -6.11
C LEU A 60 -3.00 -4.92 -7.20
N ILE A 61 -4.33 -4.96 -7.38
CA ILE A 61 -4.98 -5.76 -8.43
C ILE A 61 -4.53 -5.31 -9.82
N VAL A 62 -4.50 -4.00 -10.09
CA VAL A 62 -4.05 -3.45 -11.38
C VAL A 62 -2.57 -3.76 -11.63
N SER A 63 -1.75 -3.66 -10.59
CA SER A 63 -0.31 -3.92 -10.65
C SER A 63 0.01 -5.38 -10.97
N TRP A 64 -0.91 -6.31 -10.73
CA TRP A 64 -0.74 -7.73 -11.06
C TRP A 64 -0.57 -7.96 -12.56
N ARG A 65 -1.29 -7.20 -13.39
CA ARG A 65 -1.17 -7.26 -14.85
C ARG A 65 -0.10 -6.29 -15.36
N ARG A 66 -0.02 -5.09 -14.78
CA ARG A 66 0.89 -4.00 -15.18
C ARG A 66 1.71 -3.47 -14.01
N GLU A 67 2.84 -4.10 -13.73
CA GLU A 67 3.69 -3.80 -12.58
C GLU A 67 4.23 -2.36 -12.56
N TRP A 68 4.50 -1.77 -13.73
CA TRP A 68 4.93 -0.38 -13.83
C TRP A 68 3.87 0.62 -13.33
N ILE A 69 2.57 0.29 -13.50
CA ILE A 69 1.47 1.13 -12.99
C ILE A 69 1.46 1.08 -11.47
N GLY A 70 1.62 -0.11 -10.88
CA GLY A 70 1.74 -0.24 -9.42
C GLY A 70 2.92 0.58 -8.88
N GLY A 71 4.08 0.45 -9.53
CA GLY A 71 5.26 1.22 -9.19
C GLY A 71 5.03 2.73 -9.23
N LEU A 72 4.45 3.24 -10.31
CA LEU A 72 4.18 4.67 -10.47
C LEU A 72 3.12 5.17 -9.47
N LEU A 73 2.00 4.45 -9.33
CA LEU A 73 0.89 4.87 -8.46
C LEU A 73 1.28 4.84 -6.97
N PHE A 74 2.00 3.82 -6.51
CA PHE A 74 2.44 3.77 -5.10
C PHE A 74 3.47 4.86 -4.77
N ASN A 75 4.42 5.13 -5.66
CA ASN A 75 5.36 6.25 -5.48
C ASN A 75 4.64 7.59 -5.52
N PHE A 76 3.69 7.77 -6.45
CA PHE A 76 2.86 8.97 -6.51
C PHE A 76 2.08 9.17 -5.21
N LEU A 77 1.45 8.12 -4.69
CA LEU A 77 0.69 8.17 -3.44
C LEU A 77 1.58 8.53 -2.23
N ALA A 78 2.81 7.98 -2.18
CA ALA A 78 3.79 8.31 -1.15
C ALA A 78 4.18 9.79 -1.18
N VAL A 79 4.47 10.34 -2.37
CA VAL A 79 4.84 11.76 -2.55
C VAL A 79 3.65 12.66 -2.27
N PHE A 80 2.46 12.31 -2.77
CA PHE A 80 1.22 13.04 -2.51
C PHE A 80 0.96 13.15 -1.00
N PHE A 81 1.13 12.06 -0.27
CA PHE A 81 0.96 12.06 1.19
C PHE A 81 1.98 12.96 1.90
N ILE A 82 3.26 12.95 1.48
CA ILE A 82 4.30 13.83 2.03
C ILE A 82 3.93 15.29 1.82
N VAL A 83 3.54 15.67 0.59
CA VAL A 83 3.19 17.04 0.24
C VAL A 83 1.97 17.52 1.02
N MET A 84 0.92 16.70 1.12
CA MET A 84 -0.31 17.05 1.82
C MET A 84 -0.15 17.16 3.34
N SER A 85 0.79 16.37 3.89
CA SER A 85 1.08 16.31 5.33
C SER A 85 2.22 17.24 5.75
N TRP A 86 2.86 17.92 4.80
CA TRP A 86 4.01 18.77 5.04
C TRP A 86 3.65 19.90 6.01
N GLY A 87 4.37 19.98 7.13
CA GLY A 87 4.14 20.98 8.18
C GLY A 87 2.91 20.72 9.08
N LYS A 88 2.12 19.67 8.82
CA LYS A 88 0.96 19.27 9.66
C LYS A 88 1.27 18.12 10.59
N LEU A 89 2.10 17.19 10.13
CA LEU A 89 2.51 16.01 10.90
C LEU A 89 4.01 16.08 11.23
N PRO A 90 4.41 15.57 12.40
CA PRO A 90 5.81 15.35 12.71
C PRO A 90 6.43 14.33 11.74
N TRP A 91 7.76 14.39 11.60
CA TRP A 91 8.48 13.67 10.56
C TRP A 91 8.25 12.15 10.54
N TYR A 92 8.09 11.55 11.72
CA TYR A 92 7.82 10.13 11.87
C TYR A 92 6.43 9.72 11.33
N GLY A 93 5.44 10.62 11.38
CA GLY A 93 4.07 10.34 10.94
C GLY A 93 3.99 10.12 9.43
N PHE A 94 4.59 11.02 8.63
CA PHE A 94 4.64 10.80 7.19
C PHE A 94 5.67 9.75 6.78
N ALA A 95 6.77 9.55 7.53
CA ALA A 95 7.71 8.47 7.25
C ALA A 95 7.06 7.08 7.41
N ALA A 96 6.22 6.89 8.44
CA ALA A 96 5.51 5.65 8.67
C ALA A 96 4.50 5.30 7.56
N MET A 97 3.87 6.31 6.96
CA MET A 97 2.89 6.11 5.88
C MET A 97 3.53 6.04 4.50
N SER A 98 4.41 6.99 4.17
CA SER A 98 5.03 7.08 2.85
C SER A 98 6.19 6.10 2.66
N GLY A 99 6.89 5.72 3.73
CA GLY A 99 8.03 4.79 3.65
C GLY A 99 7.66 3.44 3.03
N PRO A 100 6.68 2.71 3.61
CA PRO A 100 6.21 1.44 3.04
C PRO A 100 5.68 1.57 1.61
N LEU A 101 4.93 2.64 1.31
CA LEU A 101 4.44 2.93 -0.05
C LEU A 101 5.58 3.10 -1.06
N PHE A 102 6.63 3.83 -0.68
CA PHE A 102 7.79 4.06 -1.53
C PHE A 102 8.57 2.77 -1.76
N ILE A 103 8.77 1.96 -0.71
CA ILE A 103 9.40 0.63 -0.81
C ILE A 103 8.62 -0.27 -1.77
N VAL A 104 7.30 -0.38 -1.60
CA VAL A 104 6.43 -1.16 -2.47
C VAL A 104 6.51 -0.66 -3.91
N GLY A 105 6.46 0.65 -4.12
CA GLY A 105 6.58 1.27 -5.43
C GLY A 105 7.89 0.92 -6.14
N ILE A 106 9.03 1.06 -5.45
CA ILE A 106 10.35 0.68 -5.98
C ILE A 106 10.40 -0.82 -6.31
N LEU A 107 9.90 -1.68 -5.43
CA LEU A 107 9.87 -3.12 -5.67
C LEU A 107 9.02 -3.49 -6.89
N PHE A 108 7.90 -2.80 -7.12
CA PHE A 108 7.09 -2.99 -8.33
C PHE A 108 7.82 -2.53 -9.60
N LEU A 109 8.57 -1.43 -9.54
CA LEU A 109 9.40 -0.96 -10.66
C LEU A 109 10.55 -1.94 -10.96
N LEU A 110 11.21 -2.46 -9.93
CA LEU A 110 12.24 -3.49 -10.08
C LEU A 110 11.66 -4.76 -10.71
N ASN A 111 10.52 -5.21 -10.20
CA ASN A 111 9.82 -6.37 -10.74
C ASN A 111 9.41 -6.15 -12.22
N TRP A 112 9.04 -4.92 -12.61
CA TRP A 112 8.82 -4.58 -14.02
C TRP A 112 10.10 -4.59 -14.84
N ARG A 113 11.21 -4.04 -14.34
CA ARG A 113 12.51 -4.01 -15.03
C ARG A 113 13.04 -5.41 -15.32
N TYR A 114 12.88 -6.33 -14.36
CA TYR A 114 13.29 -7.72 -14.51
C TYR A 114 12.19 -8.63 -15.06
N ARG A 115 11.04 -8.08 -15.51
CA ARG A 115 9.90 -8.87 -16.01
C ARG A 115 10.27 -9.86 -17.11
N ALA A 116 11.17 -9.48 -18.03
CA ALA A 116 11.64 -10.35 -19.09
C ALA A 116 12.43 -11.55 -18.53
N GLU A 117 13.33 -11.32 -17.58
CA GLU A 117 14.12 -12.37 -16.93
C GLU A 117 13.28 -13.24 -15.99
N LEU A 118 12.24 -12.68 -15.38
CA LEU A 118 11.29 -13.40 -14.52
C LEU A 118 10.37 -14.34 -15.30
N ARG A 119 10.10 -14.04 -16.58
CA ARG A 119 9.27 -14.86 -17.48
C ARG A 119 10.07 -15.79 -18.38
N ALA A 120 11.35 -15.50 -18.62
CA ALA A 120 12.27 -16.41 -19.29
C ALA A 120 12.52 -17.61 -18.35
N ARG A 121 11.93 -18.75 -18.71
CA ARG A 121 12.17 -20.06 -18.09
C ARG A 121 13.58 -20.51 -18.35
#